data_AF-A0A3S4I2W7-F1
#
_entry.id   AF-A0A3S4I2W7-F1
#
_cell.length_a   1.000
_cell.length_b   1.000
_cell.length_c   1.000
_cell.angle_alpha   90.00
_cell.angle_beta   90.00
_cell.angle_gamma   90.00
#
_symmetry.space_group_name_H-M   'P 1'
#
loop_
_entity.id
_entity.type
_entity.pdbx_description
1 polymer ?
#
loop_
_entity_poly.entity_id
_entity_poly.type
_entity_poly.pdbx_seq_one_letter_code
_entity_poly.pdbx_strand_id
1 'polypeptide(L)'
;MAFNDDFDNRLATWLAWYALSSLGLVLCRSFIRFGAGWLRNRGYNTRRVAVAGDLPAGQALLDSFRNEPWLGFEVVGVYHDPKPGGVSADWAGNFEQLIDDAKASRIHNVYIAMSMSDGAMVKKLVRELADTTCSVILIPDVFTFNILHSRVEEMSGVPVVPLYDTPLSGINRLLKRAEDIVLASLILLLISPVLCCIALAVKLSSPGPVIFRQTRLRDGRQADQGSGSSAQ
;
A
#
# COMPACT_ATOMS: atom_id res chain seq x y z
N MET A 1 38.74 -17.38 -41.82
CA MET A 1 38.81 -16.53 -40.60
C MET A 1 37.84 -15.35 -40.63
N ALA A 2 37.63 -14.68 -41.78
CA ALA A 2 36.79 -13.46 -41.85
C ALA A 2 35.28 -13.60 -41.55
N PHE A 3 34.71 -14.81 -41.48
CA PHE A 3 33.27 -15.00 -41.22
C PHE A 3 32.91 -14.97 -39.73
N ASN A 4 33.88 -15.14 -38.83
CA ASN A 4 33.63 -15.16 -37.39
C ASN A 4 33.60 -13.75 -36.80
N ASP A 5 34.47 -12.86 -37.30
CA ASP A 5 34.60 -11.48 -36.80
C ASP A 5 33.34 -10.63 -37.06
N ASP A 6 32.65 -10.82 -38.18
CA ASP A 6 31.42 -10.06 -38.49
C ASP A 6 30.25 -10.46 -37.57
N PHE A 7 30.16 -11.75 -37.23
CA PHE A 7 29.12 -12.28 -36.34
C PHE A 7 29.37 -11.89 -34.88
N ASP A 8 30.62 -11.96 -34.42
CA ASP A 8 31.03 -11.54 -33.07
C ASP A 8 30.83 -10.03 -32.89
N ASN A 9 31.19 -9.20 -33.87
CA ASN A 9 30.95 -7.76 -33.80
C ASN A 9 29.46 -7.42 -33.78
N ARG A 10 28.63 -8.11 -34.59
CA ARG A 10 27.19 -7.90 -34.58
C ARG A 10 26.58 -8.32 -33.25
N LEU A 11 26.91 -9.49 -32.72
CA LEU A 11 26.45 -9.93 -31.40
C LEU A 11 26.91 -8.99 -30.28
N ALA A 12 28.17 -8.54 -30.31
CA ALA A 12 28.68 -7.58 -29.34
C ALA A 12 27.90 -6.27 -29.38
N THR A 13 27.54 -5.76 -30.56
CA THR A 13 26.71 -4.56 -30.68
C THR A 13 25.28 -4.75 -30.15
N TRP A 14 24.64 -5.90 -30.41
CA TRP A 14 23.32 -6.22 -29.86
C TRP A 14 23.35 -6.38 -28.33
N LEU A 15 24.39 -7.03 -27.79
CA LEU A 15 24.59 -7.19 -26.35
C LEU A 15 24.90 -5.86 -25.66
N ALA A 16 25.73 -5.01 -26.27
CA ALA A 16 26.00 -3.67 -25.76
C ALA A 16 24.73 -2.81 -25.75
N TRP A 17 23.93 -2.86 -26.81
CA TRP A 17 22.63 -2.17 -26.88
C TRP A 17 21.66 -2.67 -25.80
N TYR A 18 21.58 -3.99 -25.62
CA TYR A 18 20.71 -4.60 -24.61
C TYR A 18 21.16 -4.25 -23.18
N ALA A 19 22.46 -4.31 -22.90
CA ALA A 19 23.02 -3.93 -21.62
C ALA A 19 22.80 -2.44 -21.33
N LEU A 20 23.01 -1.57 -22.32
CA LEU A 20 22.85 -0.13 -22.17
C LEU A 20 21.39 0.26 -21.92
N SER A 21 20.45 -0.32 -22.66
CA SER A 21 19.02 -0.07 -22.48
C SER A 21 18.51 -0.59 -21.12
N SER A 22 18.95 -1.78 -20.70
CA SER A 22 18.68 -2.31 -19.38
C SER A 22 19.21 -1.40 -18.26
N LEU A 23 20.48 -1.02 -18.35
CA LEU A 23 21.12 -0.17 -17.36
C LEU A 23 20.44 1.21 -17.29
N GLY A 24 20.10 1.79 -18.44
CA GLY A 24 19.37 3.06 -18.53
C GLY A 24 18.00 3.01 -17.86
N LEU A 25 17.24 1.92 -18.05
CA LEU A 25 15.96 1.72 -17.38
C LEU A 25 16.12 1.59 -15.86
N VAL A 26 17.11 0.83 -15.39
CA VAL A 26 17.38 0.67 -13.96
C VAL A 26 17.78 2.01 -13.34
N LEU A 27 18.69 2.74 -13.97
CA LEU A 27 19.14 4.06 -13.50
C LEU A 27 18.00 5.07 -13.47
N CYS A 28 17.17 5.14 -14.52
CA CYS A 28 16.01 6.03 -14.57
C CYS A 28 15.03 5.72 -13.43
N ARG A 29 14.71 4.44 -13.18
CA ARG A 29 13.81 4.06 -12.07
C ARG A 29 14.42 4.33 -10.70
N SER A 30 15.72 4.10 -10.54
CA SER A 30 16.45 4.47 -9.32
C SER A 30 16.44 5.97 -9.08
N PHE A 31 16.65 6.77 -10.13
CA PHE A 31 16.66 8.23 -10.04
C PHE A 31 15.28 8.79 -9.70
N ILE A 32 14.21 8.25 -10.29
CA ILE A 32 12.83 8.60 -9.92
C ILE A 32 12.54 8.22 -8.47
N ARG A 33 13.02 7.06 -7.98
CA ARG A 33 12.80 6.63 -6.59
C ARG A 33 13.59 7.47 -5.58
N PHE A 34 14.85 7.78 -5.87
CA PHE A 34 15.67 8.69 -5.06
C PHE A 34 15.13 10.11 -5.09
N GLY A 35 14.77 10.61 -6.28
CA GLY A 35 14.20 11.94 -6.48
C GLY A 35 12.82 12.09 -5.84
N ALA A 36 11.97 11.06 -5.91
CA ALA A 36 10.68 11.06 -5.24
C ALA A 36 10.81 11.01 -3.71
N GLY A 37 11.80 10.27 -3.17
CA GLY A 37 12.12 10.30 -1.74
C GLY A 37 12.61 11.68 -1.29
N TRP A 38 13.50 12.29 -2.06
CA TRP A 38 14.04 13.63 -1.80
C TRP A 38 12.96 14.73 -1.92
N LEU A 39 12.09 14.65 -2.93
CA LEU A 39 10.96 15.55 -3.11
C LEU A 39 9.90 15.32 -2.02
N ARG A 40 9.71 14.08 -1.56
CA ARG A 40 8.79 13.76 -0.46
C ARG A 40 9.28 14.29 0.88
N ASN A 41 10.60 14.33 1.10
CA ASN A 41 11.20 15.01 2.25
C ASN A 41 11.05 16.54 2.21
N ARG A 42 10.60 17.11 1.08
CA ARG A 42 10.25 18.53 0.92
C ARG A 42 8.76 18.83 1.15
N GLY A 43 7.95 17.86 1.59
CA GLY A 43 6.58 18.14 2.06
C GLY A 43 5.54 18.33 0.95
N TYR A 44 5.76 17.77 -0.25
CA TYR A 44 4.73 17.82 -1.29
C TYR A 44 3.56 16.85 -0.94
N ASN A 45 2.33 17.38 -0.94
CA ASN A 45 1.08 16.73 -0.50
C ASN A 45 0.98 16.50 1.02
N THR A 46 1.41 17.49 1.81
CA THR A 46 1.13 17.51 3.25
C THR A 46 -0.36 17.66 3.51
N ARG A 47 -0.89 16.85 4.44
CA ARG A 47 -2.26 16.97 4.94
C ARG A 47 -2.21 17.37 6.40
N ARG A 48 -2.85 18.49 6.72
CA ARG A 48 -2.96 18.96 8.09
C ARG A 48 -3.96 18.11 8.87
N VAL A 49 -3.52 17.56 9.98
CA VAL A 49 -4.30 16.63 10.81
C VAL A 49 -4.49 17.19 12.21
N ALA A 50 -5.69 17.02 12.74
CA ALA A 50 -6.04 17.41 14.10
C ALA A 50 -6.74 16.24 14.81
N VAL A 51 -6.57 16.17 16.13
CA VAL A 51 -7.30 15.21 16.97
C VAL A 51 -8.32 15.97 17.81
N ALA A 52 -9.55 15.45 17.88
CA ALA A 52 -10.61 15.93 18.74
C ALA A 52 -10.77 14.96 19.93
N GLY A 53 -10.48 15.41 21.15
CA GLY A 53 -10.59 14.63 22.37
C GLY A 53 -9.26 14.33 23.06
N ASP A 54 -9.35 13.74 24.25
CA ASP A 54 -8.26 13.53 25.19
C ASP A 54 -7.82 12.06 25.33
N LEU A 55 -8.33 11.16 24.49
CA LEU A 55 -7.95 9.74 24.58
C LEU A 55 -6.45 9.53 24.31
N PRO A 56 -5.78 8.64 25.08
CA PRO A 56 -4.38 8.28 24.85
C PRO A 56 -4.11 7.74 23.44
N ALA A 57 -5.09 7.03 22.86
CA ALA A 57 -5.00 6.51 21.49
C ALA A 57 -4.87 7.65 20.44
N GLY A 58 -5.51 8.80 20.67
CA GLY A 58 -5.38 9.97 19.81
C GLY A 58 -4.00 10.62 19.90
N GLN A 59 -3.44 10.72 21.11
CA GLN A 59 -2.09 11.28 21.33
C GLN A 59 -1.02 10.40 20.69
N ALA A 60 -1.08 9.07 20.90
CA ALA A 60 -0.15 8.13 20.29
C ALA A 60 -0.18 8.18 18.75
N LEU A 61 -1.35 8.44 18.16
CA LEU A 61 -1.48 8.64 16.71
C LEU A 61 -0.73 9.90 16.24
N LEU A 62 -0.89 11.03 16.96
CA LEU A 62 -0.19 12.27 16.64
C LEU A 62 1.33 12.11 16.73
N ASP A 63 1.80 11.44 17.79
CA ASP A 63 3.23 11.16 17.96
C ASP A 63 3.77 10.29 16.82
N SER A 64 3.00 9.29 16.38
CA SER A 64 3.35 8.47 15.22
C SER A 64 3.47 9.31 13.94
N PHE A 65 2.57 10.26 13.71
CA PHE A 65 2.66 11.17 12.56
C PHE A 65 3.87 12.11 12.64
N ARG A 66 4.25 12.56 13.84
CA ARG A 66 5.45 13.39 14.06
C ARG A 66 6.74 12.62 13.82
N ASN A 67 6.78 11.37 14.28
CA ASN A 67 7.95 10.50 14.13
C ASN A 67 8.16 10.03 12.69
N GLU A 68 7.11 10.07 11.86
CA GLU A 68 7.11 9.52 10.51
C GLU A 68 6.79 10.59 9.43
N PRO A 69 7.64 11.63 9.23
CA PRO A 69 7.35 12.75 8.33
C PRO A 69 7.05 12.35 6.88
N TRP A 70 7.53 11.19 6.43
CA TRP A 70 7.29 10.68 5.07
C TRP A 70 5.83 10.31 4.80
N LEU A 71 5.01 10.21 5.84
CA LEU A 71 3.55 10.06 5.71
C LEU A 71 2.91 11.33 5.13
N GLY A 72 3.59 12.48 5.24
CA GLY A 72 3.08 13.77 4.77
C GLY A 72 1.92 14.27 5.64
N PHE A 73 1.89 13.93 6.92
CA PHE A 73 0.93 14.51 7.85
C PHE A 73 1.59 15.64 8.64
N GLU A 74 0.91 16.78 8.70
CA GLU A 74 1.33 17.92 9.51
C GLU A 74 0.37 18.02 10.70
N VAL A 75 0.89 17.74 11.89
CA VAL A 75 0.08 17.73 13.12
C VAL A 75 -0.18 19.16 13.57
N VAL A 76 -1.45 19.56 13.55
CA VAL A 76 -1.91 20.88 14.05
C VAL A 76 -2.00 20.87 15.57
N GLY A 77 -2.52 19.78 16.15
CA GLY A 77 -2.62 19.58 17.59
C GLY A 77 -3.89 18.87 18.02
N VAL A 78 -4.15 18.93 19.33
CA VAL A 78 -5.29 18.32 20.00
C VAL A 78 -6.29 19.40 20.38
N TYR A 79 -7.55 19.18 20.02
CA TYR A 79 -8.67 20.04 20.35
C TYR A 79 -9.56 19.35 21.38
N HIS A 80 -9.74 19.97 22.53
CA HIS A 80 -10.67 19.51 23.55
C HIS A 80 -11.13 20.69 24.40
N ASP A 81 -12.35 20.59 24.94
CA ASP A 81 -12.83 21.59 25.87
C ASP A 81 -12.02 21.56 27.18
N PRO A 82 -11.84 22.70 27.87
CA PRO A 82 -11.08 22.76 29.11
C PRO A 82 -11.75 21.93 30.20
N LYS A 83 -11.05 20.91 30.71
CA LYS A 83 -11.46 20.13 31.88
C LYS A 83 -10.61 20.54 33.10
N PRO A 84 -11.13 20.41 34.34
CA PRO A 84 -10.35 20.62 35.55
C PRO A 84 -9.28 19.52 35.66
N GLY A 85 -8.10 19.79 35.10
CA GLY A 85 -7.01 18.82 34.92
C GLY A 85 -5.83 19.36 34.10
N GLY A 86 -6.01 20.51 33.44
CA GLY A 86 -4.98 21.18 32.65
C GLY A 86 -5.13 20.93 31.15
N VAL A 87 -4.36 21.67 30.36
CA VAL A 87 -4.25 21.50 28.90
C VAL A 87 -2.99 20.70 28.60
N SER A 88 -3.08 19.73 27.68
CA SER A 88 -1.89 19.03 27.18
C SER A 88 -0.95 20.02 26.48
N ALA A 89 0.35 19.70 26.41
CA ALA A 89 1.33 20.51 25.68
C ALA A 89 0.95 20.69 24.19
N ASP A 90 0.17 19.76 23.65
CA ASP A 90 -0.32 19.77 22.26
C ASP A 90 -1.71 20.38 22.09
N TRP A 91 -2.22 21.08 23.09
CA TRP A 91 -3.53 21.71 23.03
C TRP A 91 -3.54 22.89 22.04
N ALA A 92 -4.32 22.75 20.98
CA ALA A 92 -4.48 23.75 19.92
C ALA A 92 -5.73 24.64 20.11
N GLY A 93 -6.74 24.15 20.83
CA GLY A 93 -7.98 24.90 21.04
C GLY A 93 -9.16 24.06 21.53
N ASN A 94 -10.34 24.67 21.55
CA ASN A 94 -11.60 24.02 21.90
C ASN A 94 -12.29 23.39 20.68
N PHE A 95 -13.40 22.68 20.89
CA PHE A 95 -14.11 22.03 19.78
C PHE A 95 -14.74 23.02 18.78
N GLU A 96 -15.06 24.23 19.19
CA GLU A 96 -15.58 25.27 18.29
C GLU A 96 -14.48 25.80 17.36
N GLN A 97 -13.28 26.05 17.89
CA GLN A 97 -12.10 26.40 17.10
C GLN A 97 -11.73 25.30 16.11
N LEU A 98 -11.87 24.03 16.48
CA LEU A 98 -11.67 22.91 15.56
C LEU A 98 -12.61 23.01 14.35
N ILE A 99 -13.89 23.33 14.58
CA ILE A 99 -14.89 23.48 13.52
C ILE A 99 -14.56 24.70 12.66
N ASP A 100 -14.15 25.81 13.26
CA ASP A 100 -13.76 27.02 12.54
C ASP A 100 -12.49 26.82 11.70
N ASP A 101 -11.49 26.13 12.23
CA ASP A 101 -10.26 25.78 11.52
C ASP A 101 -10.51 24.78 10.38
N ALA A 102 -11.45 23.85 10.58
CA ALA A 102 -11.93 22.93 9.55
C ALA A 102 -12.67 23.69 8.44
N LYS A 103 -13.57 24.62 8.78
CA LYS A 103 -14.29 25.48 7.82
C LYS A 103 -13.34 26.39 7.05
N ALA A 104 -12.29 26.89 7.70
CA ALA A 104 -11.24 27.69 7.07
C ALA A 104 -10.27 26.88 6.20
N SER A 105 -10.52 25.58 5.98
CA SER A 105 -9.65 24.67 5.21
C SER A 105 -8.20 24.61 5.73
N ARG A 106 -7.99 24.89 7.02
CA ARG A 106 -6.68 24.76 7.67
C ARG A 106 -6.41 23.31 8.06
N ILE A 107 -7.46 22.55 8.31
CA ILE A 107 -7.41 21.13 8.67
C ILE A 107 -7.99 20.32 7.51
N HIS A 108 -7.37 19.18 7.20
CA HIS A 108 -7.83 18.27 6.15
C HIS A 108 -8.41 16.98 6.73
N ASN A 109 -7.80 16.46 7.80
CA ASN A 109 -8.28 15.27 8.48
C ASN A 109 -8.50 15.57 9.97
N VAL A 110 -9.67 15.20 10.48
CA VAL A 110 -10.02 15.29 11.90
C VAL A 110 -10.19 13.89 12.45
N TYR A 111 -9.42 13.54 13.47
CA TYR A 111 -9.50 12.26 14.17
C TYR A 111 -10.23 12.45 15.49
N ILE A 112 -11.42 11.87 15.65
CA ILE A 112 -12.20 11.95 16.87
C ILE A 112 -11.76 10.81 17.80
N ALA A 113 -11.07 11.15 18.88
CA ALA A 113 -10.58 10.24 19.91
C ALA A 113 -11.23 10.63 21.25
N MET A 114 -12.51 10.30 21.38
CA MET A 114 -13.35 10.63 22.53
C MET A 114 -13.94 9.35 23.14
N SER A 115 -14.24 9.37 24.43
CA SER A 115 -14.91 8.26 25.12
C SER A 115 -16.32 8.06 24.57
N MET A 116 -16.84 6.83 24.61
CA MET A 116 -18.22 6.52 24.23
C MET A 116 -19.25 7.24 25.10
N SER A 117 -18.89 7.64 26.33
CA SER A 117 -19.73 8.47 27.19
C SER A 117 -20.07 9.83 26.57
N ASP A 118 -19.20 10.33 25.68
CA ASP A 118 -19.36 11.64 25.02
C ASP A 118 -20.08 11.53 23.68
N GLY A 119 -20.88 10.46 23.48
CA GLY A 119 -21.55 10.17 22.20
C GLY A 119 -22.40 11.32 21.65
N ALA A 120 -23.00 12.15 22.51
CA ALA A 120 -23.70 13.36 22.08
C ALA A 120 -22.76 14.40 21.45
N MET A 121 -21.57 14.57 22.02
CA MET A 121 -20.55 15.49 21.50
C MET A 121 -19.93 14.97 20.21
N VAL A 122 -19.64 13.67 20.13
CA VAL A 122 -19.19 13.01 18.88
C VAL A 122 -20.20 13.25 17.76
N LYS A 123 -21.49 13.04 18.02
CA LYS A 123 -22.56 13.29 17.04
C LYS A 123 -22.63 14.76 16.61
N LYS A 124 -22.44 15.70 17.54
CA LYS A 124 -22.36 17.15 17.24
C LYS A 124 -21.17 17.45 16.31
N LEU A 125 -19.98 16.98 16.66
CA LEU A 125 -18.77 17.18 15.86
C LEU A 125 -18.90 16.58 14.45
N VAL A 126 -19.37 15.35 14.34
CA VAL A 126 -19.57 14.70 13.03
C VAL A 126 -20.56 15.50 12.18
N ARG A 127 -21.63 16.03 12.76
CA ARG A 127 -22.61 16.86 12.04
C ARG A 127 -22.02 18.19 11.59
N GLU A 128 -21.34 18.91 12.46
CA GLU A 128 -20.73 20.22 12.15
C GLU A 128 -19.58 20.11 11.14
N LEU A 129 -18.81 19.02 11.21
CA LEU A 129 -17.71 18.76 10.29
C LEU A 129 -18.19 18.18 8.95
N ALA A 130 -19.41 17.62 8.87
CA ALA A 130 -19.98 17.10 7.62
C ALA A 130 -20.19 18.18 6.56
N ASP A 131 -20.40 19.43 6.98
CA ASP A 131 -20.54 20.58 6.09
C ASP A 131 -19.18 21.16 5.65
N THR A 132 -18.07 20.53 6.04
CA THR A 132 -16.70 20.94 5.67
C THR A 132 -16.08 19.97 4.68
N THR A 133 -14.97 20.36 4.06
CA THR A 133 -14.18 19.47 3.18
C THR A 133 -13.28 18.50 3.95
N CYS A 134 -13.39 18.45 5.28
CA CYS A 134 -12.52 17.63 6.12
C CYS A 134 -12.94 16.16 6.10
N SER A 135 -11.95 15.27 6.06
CA SER A 135 -12.18 13.84 6.32
C SER A 135 -12.24 13.62 7.83
N VAL A 136 -13.37 13.08 8.31
CA VAL A 136 -13.57 12.79 9.74
C VAL A 136 -13.39 11.29 9.99
N ILE A 137 -12.49 10.92 10.89
CA ILE A 137 -12.18 9.54 11.26
C ILE A 137 -12.44 9.35 12.76
N LEU A 138 -13.24 8.35 13.13
CA LEU A 138 -13.48 8.01 14.53
C LEU A 138 -12.46 6.96 15.00
N ILE A 139 -11.78 7.24 16.11
CA ILE A 139 -10.90 6.30 16.79
C ILE A 139 -11.71 5.66 17.94
N PRO A 140 -11.95 4.33 17.90
CA PRO A 140 -12.70 3.68 18.95
C PRO A 140 -11.92 3.68 20.27
N ASP A 141 -12.63 3.84 21.38
CA ASP A 141 -12.09 3.60 22.72
C ASP A 141 -11.95 2.08 22.94
N VAL A 142 -10.83 1.53 22.49
CA VAL A 142 -10.54 0.08 22.62
C VAL A 142 -10.34 -0.35 24.07
N PHE A 143 -9.95 0.58 24.95
CA PHE A 143 -9.80 0.31 26.38
C PHE A 143 -11.16 0.14 27.07
N THR A 144 -12.18 0.94 26.69
CA THR A 144 -13.57 0.71 27.15
C THR A 144 -14.22 -0.50 26.47
N PHE A 145 -13.88 -0.80 25.21
CA PHE A 145 -14.35 -2.00 24.51
C PHE A 145 -14.00 -3.29 25.27
N ASN A 146 -12.81 -3.35 25.89
CA ASN A 146 -12.39 -4.47 26.73
C ASN A 146 -13.20 -4.60 28.05
N ILE A 147 -13.77 -3.51 28.56
CA ILE A 147 -14.59 -3.53 29.79
C ILE A 147 -16.06 -3.86 29.47
N LEU A 148 -16.58 -3.38 28.33
CA LEU A 148 -17.98 -3.59 27.92
C LEU A 148 -18.27 -5.03 27.42
N HIS A 149 -17.25 -5.78 26.97
CA HIS A 149 -17.38 -7.21 26.63
C HIS A 149 -17.52 -8.15 27.85
N SER A 150 -17.58 -7.61 29.08
CA SER A 150 -17.88 -8.41 30.28
C SER A 150 -19.36 -8.83 30.38
N ARG A 151 -20.24 -8.45 29.44
CA ARG A 151 -21.61 -8.98 29.40
C ARG A 151 -22.10 -9.28 27.98
N VAL A 152 -21.95 -10.57 27.65
CA VAL A 152 -22.86 -11.43 26.86
C VAL A 152 -22.99 -11.14 25.35
N GLU A 153 -22.31 -11.97 24.55
CA GLU A 153 -22.99 -12.90 23.64
C GLU A 153 -22.04 -14.03 23.19
N GLU A 154 -22.42 -15.28 23.51
CA GLU A 154 -21.75 -16.50 23.05
C GLU A 154 -22.32 -16.92 21.68
N MET A 155 -21.46 -17.03 20.68
CA MET A 155 -21.67 -17.98 19.59
C MET A 155 -20.52 -19.00 19.63
N SER A 156 -20.82 -20.17 20.20
CA SER A 156 -19.90 -21.31 20.36
C SER A 156 -18.59 -21.03 21.12
N GLY A 157 -18.61 -20.11 22.10
CA GLY A 157 -17.55 -19.96 23.10
C GLY A 157 -16.20 -19.45 22.58
N VAL A 158 -16.11 -18.98 21.34
CA VAL A 158 -14.87 -18.41 20.80
C VAL A 158 -15.13 -17.02 20.22
N PRO A 159 -14.70 -15.95 20.90
CA PRO A 159 -14.67 -14.62 20.31
C PRO A 159 -13.58 -14.60 19.23
N VAL A 160 -13.96 -14.65 17.96
CA VAL A 160 -13.02 -14.53 16.83
C VAL A 160 -13.09 -13.11 16.29
N VAL A 161 -12.16 -12.27 16.74
CA VAL A 161 -11.89 -10.98 16.10
C VAL A 161 -10.85 -11.23 15.01
N PRO A 162 -11.16 -11.04 13.72
CA PRO A 162 -10.13 -11.05 12.69
C PRO A 162 -9.21 -9.83 12.91
N LEU A 163 -8.09 -10.05 13.59
CA LEU A 163 -7.06 -9.06 13.95
C LEU A 163 -6.10 -8.72 12.79
N TYR A 164 -6.44 -9.08 11.56
CA TYR A 164 -5.64 -8.77 10.39
C TYR A 164 -6.50 -8.14 9.31
N ASP A 165 -6.58 -6.81 9.36
CA ASP A 165 -6.23 -6.05 8.18
C ASP A 165 -4.90 -5.39 8.51
N THR A 166 -3.81 -5.83 7.88
CA THR A 166 -2.68 -4.93 7.69
C THR A 166 -3.18 -3.91 6.67
N PRO A 167 -3.53 -2.67 7.05
CA PRO A 167 -3.78 -1.68 6.05
C PRO A 167 -2.38 -1.30 5.58
N LEU A 168 -1.85 -2.01 4.59
CA LEU A 168 -1.02 -1.33 3.60
C LEU A 168 -1.95 -0.39 2.84
N SER A 169 -2.47 0.61 3.53
CA SER A 169 -3.34 1.63 2.99
C SER A 169 -2.46 2.69 2.33
N GLY A 170 -2.85 3.06 1.11
CA GLY A 170 -2.18 4.09 0.34
C GLY A 170 -0.87 3.68 -0.33
N ILE A 171 0.01 4.67 -0.48
CA ILE A 171 1.21 4.66 -1.33
C ILE A 171 2.21 3.55 -0.95
N ASN A 172 2.15 3.04 0.29
CA ASN A 172 3.04 1.96 0.75
C ASN A 172 2.80 0.64 -0.01
N ARG A 173 1.55 0.35 -0.40
CA ARG A 173 1.21 -0.81 -1.24
C ARG A 173 1.74 -0.67 -2.66
N LEU A 174 1.66 0.55 -3.21
CA LEU A 174 2.21 0.87 -4.53
C LEU A 174 3.74 0.80 -4.50
N LEU A 175 4.37 1.27 -3.42
CA LEU A 175 5.80 1.24 -3.25
C LEU A 175 6.33 -0.19 -3.12
N LYS A 176 5.66 -1.04 -2.34
CA LYS A 176 6.01 -2.46 -2.21
C LYS A 176 5.82 -3.20 -3.52
N ARG A 177 4.71 -2.96 -4.22
CA ARG A 177 4.48 -3.55 -5.55
C ARG A 177 5.52 -3.10 -6.58
N ALA A 178 5.94 -1.84 -6.53
CA ALA A 178 6.99 -1.33 -7.41
C ALA A 178 8.36 -1.93 -7.07
N GLU A 179 8.68 -2.11 -5.79
CA GLU A 179 9.90 -2.76 -5.32
C GLU A 179 9.96 -4.22 -5.78
N ASP A 180 8.89 -4.97 -5.58
CA ASP A 180 8.82 -6.38 -5.99
C ASP A 180 8.98 -6.51 -7.51
N ILE A 181 8.38 -5.62 -8.30
CA ILE A 181 8.55 -5.59 -9.76
C ILE A 181 10.00 -5.28 -10.15
N VAL A 182 10.67 -4.34 -9.48
CA VAL A 182 12.07 -3.98 -9.77
C VAL A 182 13.02 -5.11 -9.39
N LEU A 183 12.86 -5.69 -8.19
CA LEU A 183 13.64 -6.86 -7.75
C LEU A 183 13.44 -8.05 -8.67
N ALA A 184 12.18 -8.37 -9.01
CA ALA A 184 11.87 -9.45 -9.94
C ALA A 184 12.49 -9.20 -11.33
N SER A 185 12.43 -7.96 -11.84
CA SER A 185 13.02 -7.62 -13.14
C SER A 185 14.55 -7.71 -13.14
N LEU A 186 15.20 -7.28 -12.05
CA LEU A 186 16.66 -7.38 -11.89
C LEU A 186 17.13 -8.82 -11.84
N ILE A 187 16.44 -9.65 -11.04
CA ILE A 187 16.72 -11.09 -10.92
C ILE A 187 16.50 -11.78 -12.28
N LEU A 188 15.40 -11.46 -12.96
CA LEU A 188 15.10 -12.01 -14.29
C LEU A 188 16.18 -11.64 -15.30
N LEU A 189 16.72 -10.41 -15.25
CA LEU A 189 17.77 -9.97 -16.15
C LEU A 189 19.10 -10.67 -15.88
N LEU A 190 19.47 -10.84 -14.61
CA LEU A 190 20.65 -11.61 -14.18
C LEU A 190 20.58 -13.07 -14.65
N ILE A 191 19.39 -13.68 -14.60
CA ILE A 191 19.16 -15.08 -14.97
C ILE A 191 18.87 -15.25 -16.47
N SER A 192 18.46 -14.19 -17.18
CA SER A 192 18.15 -14.22 -18.61
C SER A 192 19.27 -14.75 -19.52
N PRO A 193 20.58 -14.43 -19.34
CA PRO A 193 21.64 -15.01 -20.17
C PRO A 193 21.71 -16.53 -19.99
N VAL A 194 21.57 -17.02 -18.76
CA VAL A 194 21.55 -18.46 -18.46
C VAL A 194 20.34 -19.13 -19.11
N LEU A 195 19.15 -18.54 -18.99
CA LEU A 195 17.94 -19.04 -19.66
C LEU A 195 18.07 -19.02 -21.19
N CYS A 196 18.74 -18.02 -21.75
CA CYS A 196 19.00 -17.92 -23.18
C CYS A 196 19.95 -19.03 -23.66
N CYS A 197 21.03 -19.29 -22.92
CA CYS A 197 21.94 -20.41 -23.20
C CYS A 197 21.20 -21.75 -23.16
N ILE A 198 20.36 -21.97 -22.14
CA ILE A 198 19.54 -23.19 -22.01
C ILE A 198 18.55 -23.29 -23.19
N ALA A 199 17.88 -22.19 -23.55
CA ALA A 199 16.96 -22.16 -24.69
C ALA A 199 17.65 -22.52 -26.01
N LEU A 200 18.85 -22.01 -26.25
CA LEU A 200 19.66 -22.34 -27.42
C LEU A 200 20.10 -23.81 -27.40
N ALA A 201 20.56 -24.31 -26.26
CA ALA A 201 20.98 -25.71 -26.10
C ALA A 201 19.83 -26.70 -26.36
N VAL A 202 18.62 -26.40 -25.88
CA VAL A 202 17.42 -27.22 -26.13
C VAL A 202 17.04 -27.22 -27.61
N LYS A 203 17.11 -26.06 -28.27
CA LYS A 203 16.75 -25.91 -29.69
C LYS A 203 17.76 -26.58 -30.64
N LEU A 204 19.02 -26.67 -30.23
CA LEU A 204 20.06 -27.39 -30.99
C LEU A 204 20.04 -28.90 -30.73
N SER A 205 19.66 -29.32 -29.52
CA SER A 205 19.65 -30.74 -29.12
C SER A 205 18.35 -31.47 -29.44
N SER A 206 17.23 -30.78 -29.67
CA SER A 206 15.96 -31.41 -30.05
C SER A 206 15.11 -30.52 -30.97
N PRO A 207 14.27 -31.10 -31.85
CA PRO A 207 13.34 -30.34 -32.70
C PRO A 207 12.11 -29.77 -31.94
N GLY A 208 12.09 -29.83 -30.60
CA GLY A 208 10.96 -29.41 -29.77
C GLY A 208 10.96 -27.92 -29.38
N PRO A 209 9.79 -27.33 -29.10
CA PRO A 209 9.69 -25.94 -28.63
C PRO A 209 10.25 -25.77 -27.21
N VAL A 210 10.99 -24.67 -26.98
CA VAL A 210 11.63 -24.34 -25.68
C VAL A 210 10.61 -24.15 -24.55
N ILE A 211 9.41 -23.66 -24.87
CA ILE A 211 8.35 -23.43 -23.89
C ILE A 211 7.36 -24.60 -23.95
N PHE A 212 7.37 -25.42 -22.89
CA PHE A 212 6.41 -26.51 -22.74
C PHE A 212 5.02 -25.95 -22.40
N ARG A 213 4.04 -26.18 -23.30
CA ARG A 213 2.66 -25.76 -23.09
C ARG A 213 1.83 -26.96 -22.65
N GLN A 214 1.58 -27.07 -21.35
CA GLN A 214 0.74 -28.13 -20.80
C GLN A 214 -0.74 -27.77 -20.97
N THR A 215 -1.47 -28.52 -21.81
CA THR A 215 -2.94 -28.44 -21.85
C THR A 215 -3.49 -29.14 -20.62
N ARG A 216 -3.98 -28.37 -19.64
CA ARG A 216 -4.68 -28.95 -18.50
C ARG A 216 -6.06 -29.41 -18.96
N LEU A 217 -6.25 -30.73 -19.04
CA LEU A 217 -7.58 -31.32 -19.16
C LEU A 217 -8.34 -30.97 -17.87
N ARG A 218 -9.25 -30.00 -17.95
CA ARG A 218 -10.18 -29.72 -16.87
C ARG A 218 -11.42 -30.54 -17.16
N ASP A 219 -11.60 -31.55 -16.32
CA ASP A 219 -12.82 -32.34 -16.15
C ASP A 219 -12.96 -33.58 -17.05
N GLY A 220 -13.26 -34.71 -16.40
CA GLY A 220 -13.33 -36.04 -16.98
C GLY A 220 -14.66 -36.27 -17.67
N ARG A 221 -14.81 -35.79 -18.90
CA ARG A 221 -15.88 -36.26 -19.79
C ARG A 221 -15.29 -36.79 -21.09
N GLN A 222 -15.49 -38.09 -21.26
CA GLN A 222 -15.25 -38.85 -22.48
C GLN A 222 -15.88 -38.11 -23.67
N ALA A 223 -15.10 -37.89 -24.72
CA ALA A 223 -15.64 -37.70 -26.05
C ALA A 223 -15.57 -39.07 -26.75
N ASP A 224 -16.55 -39.91 -26.43
CA ASP A 224 -17.10 -40.81 -27.43
C ASP A 224 -17.92 -39.94 -28.40
N GLN A 225 -17.47 -39.84 -29.64
CA GLN A 225 -18.32 -39.58 -30.81
C GLN A 225 -17.52 -39.71 -32.09
N GLY A 226 -17.85 -40.74 -32.89
CA GLY A 226 -17.85 -40.61 -34.34
C GLY A 226 -17.02 -41.59 -35.16
N SER A 227 -17.18 -42.91 -34.98
CA SER A 227 -16.91 -43.87 -36.07
C SER A 227 -18.18 -44.66 -36.39
N GLY A 228 -19.06 -44.04 -37.17
CA GLY A 228 -20.11 -44.70 -37.91
C GLY A 228 -19.95 -44.39 -39.40
N SER A 229 -19.97 -45.45 -40.21
CA SER A 229 -20.23 -45.47 -41.66
C SER A 229 -19.04 -45.35 -42.63
N SER A 230 -18.60 -46.51 -43.13
CA SER A 230 -18.41 -46.93 -44.55
C SER A 230 -17.41 -48.11 -44.52
N ALA A 231 -17.72 -49.36 -44.84
CA ALA A 231 -18.47 -49.90 -45.99
C ALA A 231 -17.96 -49.34 -47.33
N GLN A 232 -16.71 -49.64 -47.66
CA GLN A 232 -16.25 -50.27 -48.92
C GLN A 232 -14.74 -50.42 -48.90
#